data_AF-A0A8S1LZW8-F1
#
_entry.id   AF-A0A8S1LZW8-F1
#
_cell.length_a   1.000
_cell.length_b   1.000
_cell.length_c   1.000
_cell.angle_alpha   90.00
_cell.angle_beta   90.00
_cell.angle_gamma   90.00
#
_symmetry.space_group_name_H-M   'P 1'
#
loop_
_entity.id
_entity.type
_entity.pdbx_description
1 polymer ?
#
loop_
_entity_poly.entity_id
_entity_poly.type
_entity_poly.pdbx_seq_one_letter_code
_entity_poly.pdbx_strand_id
1 'polypeptide(L)'
;MAKPQGAGSIWNPNSWHWEEKNYTTIAKQIIEQKIKSIKVESGGIILTNQEIKSISGDAHINIRKGKQVLVYDFDIEVEWRGQNENDEVEGTYKIKDFNSLDNDIELIHINSKSKTQISDKCKDLIKRDMNRKLKESFQTLIQEIGQFESDPEKLKKDQEARRYAEEQVKLAKEQNGELKERIFQEQKLKEIKMKQEHTQVAQ
;
A
#
# COMPACT_ATOMS: atom_id res chain seq x y z
N MET A 1 -20.67 0.79 -5.79
CA MET A 1 -19.59 0.23 -4.92
C MET A 1 -19.21 1.31 -3.91
N ALA A 2 -19.04 0.96 -2.63
CA ALA A 2 -18.61 1.93 -1.62
C ALA A 2 -17.22 2.46 -1.98
N LYS A 3 -16.97 3.75 -1.78
CA LYS A 3 -15.64 4.32 -2.06
C LYS A 3 -14.63 3.72 -1.08
N PRO A 4 -13.45 3.30 -1.54
CA PRO A 4 -12.42 2.73 -0.68
C PRO A 4 -12.07 3.73 0.43
N GLN A 5 -12.21 3.27 1.68
CA GLN A 5 -11.96 4.03 2.89
C GLN A 5 -10.70 3.49 3.56
N GLY A 6 -9.86 4.39 4.03
CA GLY A 6 -8.67 4.06 4.83
C GLY A 6 -8.69 4.82 6.13
N ALA A 7 -8.14 4.21 7.18
CA ALA A 7 -8.01 4.84 8.48
C ALA A 7 -6.57 5.34 8.67
N GLY A 8 -6.40 6.63 8.93
CA GLY A 8 -5.09 7.14 9.38
C GLY A 8 -4.73 6.62 10.77
N SER A 9 -3.49 6.83 11.18
CA SER A 9 -3.00 6.54 12.52
C SER A 9 -3.78 7.32 13.60
N ILE A 10 -3.73 6.80 14.83
CA ILE A 10 -4.44 7.37 15.99
C ILE A 10 -3.99 8.82 16.28
N TRP A 11 -2.71 9.13 16.08
CA TRP A 11 -2.17 10.48 16.26
C TRP A 11 -2.65 11.48 15.21
N ASN A 12 -3.23 11.01 14.09
CA ASN A 12 -3.67 11.83 12.96
C ASN A 12 -5.21 11.97 12.99
N PRO A 13 -5.75 12.88 13.82
CA PRO A 13 -7.19 13.07 13.95
C PRO A 13 -7.80 13.45 12.60
N ASN A 14 -8.93 12.82 12.26
CA ASN A 14 -9.65 13.02 11.00
C ASN A 14 -8.84 12.77 9.71
N SER A 15 -7.64 12.17 9.82
CA SER A 15 -6.70 12.02 8.70
C SER A 15 -6.45 13.33 7.95
N TRP A 16 -6.27 14.43 8.69
CA TRP A 16 -5.99 15.75 8.11
C TRP A 16 -4.54 15.91 7.68
N HIS A 17 -3.62 15.21 8.35
CA HIS A 17 -2.22 15.12 7.96
C HIS A 17 -2.05 14.04 6.91
N TRP A 18 -1.11 14.28 6.00
CA TRP A 18 -0.69 13.29 5.02
C TRP A 18 -0.08 12.11 5.76
N GLU A 19 -0.55 10.91 5.45
CA GLU A 19 0.00 9.68 5.99
C GLU A 19 0.15 8.66 4.88
N GLU A 20 1.37 8.16 4.75
CA GLU A 20 1.75 7.19 3.74
C GLU A 20 2.01 5.85 4.42
N LYS A 21 1.42 4.79 3.87
CA LYS A 21 1.64 3.41 4.30
C LYS A 21 2.27 2.64 3.15
N ASN A 22 3.34 1.90 3.44
CA ASN A 22 4.02 1.07 2.46
C ASN A 22 3.19 -0.19 2.16
N TYR A 23 2.91 -0.41 0.88
CA TYR A 23 2.18 -1.56 0.35
C TYR A 23 2.98 -2.33 -0.71
N THR A 24 4.28 -2.03 -0.86
CA THR A 24 5.16 -2.58 -1.89
C THR A 24 5.14 -4.11 -1.90
N THR A 25 5.26 -4.76 -0.74
CA THR A 25 5.28 -6.23 -0.66
C THR A 25 3.98 -6.86 -1.15
N ILE A 26 2.83 -6.30 -0.75
CA ILE A 26 1.51 -6.81 -1.14
C ILE A 26 1.29 -6.58 -2.64
N ALA A 27 1.62 -5.40 -3.14
CA ALA A 27 1.52 -5.09 -4.56
C ALA A 27 2.36 -6.05 -5.41
N LYS A 28 3.62 -6.31 -5.02
CA LYS A 28 4.50 -7.25 -5.72
C LYS A 28 3.91 -8.66 -5.78
N GLN A 29 3.35 -9.16 -4.68
CA GLN A 29 2.71 -10.47 -4.63
C GLN A 29 1.51 -10.58 -5.58
N ILE A 30 0.63 -9.58 -5.59
CA ILE A 30 -0.56 -9.57 -6.47
C ILE A 30 -0.13 -9.46 -7.93
N ILE A 31 0.84 -8.60 -8.24
CA ILE A 31 1.40 -8.44 -9.58
C ILE A 31 1.98 -9.78 -10.08
N GLU A 32 2.79 -10.44 -9.26
CA GLU A 32 3.38 -11.74 -9.59
C GLU A 32 2.31 -12.80 -9.88
N GLN A 33 1.29 -12.91 -9.01
CA GLN A 33 0.18 -13.85 -9.19
C GLN A 33 -0.58 -13.59 -10.48
N LYS A 34 -0.92 -12.33 -10.77
CA LYS A 34 -1.61 -11.94 -12.00
C LYS A 34 -0.82 -12.29 -13.25
N ILE A 35 0.48 -11.95 -13.30
CA ILE A 35 1.33 -12.24 -14.46
C ILE A 35 1.43 -13.75 -14.68
N LYS A 36 1.69 -14.54 -13.63
CA LYS A 36 1.81 -16.00 -13.72
C LYS A 36 0.51 -16.70 -14.14
N SER A 37 -0.64 -16.11 -13.84
CA SER A 37 -1.94 -16.68 -14.24
C SER A 37 -2.25 -16.56 -15.74
N ILE A 38 -1.51 -15.70 -16.47
CA ILE A 38 -1.81 -15.42 -17.88
C ILE A 38 -1.18 -16.48 -18.79
N LYS A 39 -2.05 -17.06 -19.62
CA LYS A 39 -1.71 -17.98 -20.72
C LYS A 39 -2.31 -17.46 -22.01
N VAL A 40 -1.54 -17.49 -23.10
CA VAL A 40 -1.99 -17.12 -24.44
C VAL A 40 -1.85 -18.33 -25.36
N GLU A 41 -2.92 -18.65 -26.08
CA GLU A 41 -2.93 -19.75 -27.04
C GLU A 41 -3.39 -19.20 -28.39
N SER A 42 -2.57 -19.35 -29.42
CA SER A 42 -2.90 -18.87 -30.77
C SER A 42 -2.02 -19.54 -31.81
N GLY A 43 -2.62 -19.98 -32.93
CA GLY A 43 -1.88 -20.52 -34.07
C GLY A 43 -1.03 -21.75 -33.76
N GLY A 44 -1.52 -22.62 -32.86
CA GLY A 44 -0.79 -23.83 -32.41
C GLY A 44 0.36 -23.56 -31.43
N ILE A 45 0.53 -22.31 -30.98
CA ILE A 45 1.53 -21.93 -29.98
C ILE A 45 0.83 -21.67 -28.65
N ILE A 46 1.38 -22.27 -27.60
CA ILE A 46 1.02 -22.00 -26.20
C ILE A 46 2.14 -21.15 -25.59
N LEU A 47 1.80 -19.93 -25.19
CA LEU A 47 2.70 -18.97 -24.55
C LEU A 47 2.30 -18.78 -23.08
N THR A 48 3.28 -18.90 -22.18
CA THR A 48 3.10 -18.83 -20.72
C THR A 48 4.19 -17.97 -20.08
N ASN A 49 3.86 -17.27 -19.00
CA ASN A 49 4.85 -16.65 -18.12
C ASN A 49 5.34 -17.71 -17.11
N GLN A 50 6.65 -17.92 -17.02
CA GLN A 50 7.28 -18.94 -16.17
C GLN A 50 7.64 -18.36 -14.80
N GLU A 51 8.59 -17.41 -14.80
CA GLU A 51 9.15 -16.82 -13.60
C GLU A 51 9.21 -15.30 -13.73
N ILE A 52 9.07 -14.61 -12.60
CA ILE A 52 9.33 -13.18 -12.51
C ILE A 52 10.76 -13.01 -12.00
N LYS A 53 11.66 -12.51 -12.85
CA LYS A 53 13.07 -12.30 -12.48
C LYS A 53 13.23 -11.20 -11.44
N SER A 54 12.48 -10.13 -11.61
CA SER A 54 12.55 -8.97 -10.75
C SER A 54 11.27 -8.16 -10.81
N ILE A 55 10.90 -7.59 -9.66
CA ILE A 55 9.93 -6.52 -9.55
C ILE A 55 10.61 -5.42 -8.73
N SER A 56 11.02 -4.35 -9.41
CA SER A 56 11.73 -3.21 -8.84
C SER A 56 10.81 -2.01 -8.80
N GLY A 57 10.84 -1.25 -7.71
CA GLY A 57 9.90 -0.14 -7.47
C GLY A 57 9.08 -0.36 -6.19
N ASP A 58 8.04 0.46 -6.04
CA ASP A 58 7.32 0.66 -4.81
C ASP A 58 5.82 0.94 -5.00
N ALA A 59 5.07 0.70 -3.93
CA ALA A 59 3.66 1.00 -3.85
C ALA A 59 3.31 1.55 -2.47
N HIS A 60 2.55 2.63 -2.46
CA HIS A 60 2.22 3.39 -1.27
C HIS A 60 0.73 3.76 -1.27
N ILE A 61 0.06 3.54 -0.14
CA ILE A 61 -1.29 4.05 0.08
C ILE A 61 -1.20 5.32 0.92
N ASN A 62 -1.70 6.41 0.35
CA ASN A 62 -1.80 7.71 0.99
C ASN A 62 -3.22 7.93 1.52
N ILE A 63 -3.34 8.25 2.81
CA ILE A 63 -4.64 8.45 3.46
C ILE A 63 -4.81 9.93 3.75
N ARG A 64 -5.84 10.55 3.17
CA ARG A 64 -6.16 11.95 3.38
C ARG A 64 -7.67 12.18 3.40
N LYS A 65 -8.16 12.85 4.44
CA LYS A 65 -9.60 13.13 4.64
C LYS A 65 -10.46 11.85 4.53
N GLY A 66 -9.97 10.74 5.08
CA GLY A 66 -10.63 9.42 5.05
C GLY A 66 -10.65 8.72 3.69
N LYS A 67 -9.98 9.27 2.67
CA LYS A 67 -9.82 8.65 1.35
C LYS A 67 -8.42 8.07 1.23
N GLN A 68 -8.34 6.85 0.72
CA GLN A 68 -7.08 6.27 0.30
C GLN A 68 -6.80 6.58 -1.18
N VAL A 69 -5.54 6.87 -1.48
CA VAL A 69 -4.99 7.05 -2.83
C VAL A 69 -3.79 6.11 -2.94
N LEU A 70 -3.92 5.08 -3.77
CA LEU A 70 -2.80 4.19 -4.08
C LEU A 70 -1.95 4.83 -5.17
N VAL A 71 -0.64 4.88 -4.94
CA VAL A 71 0.36 5.22 -5.93
C VAL A 71 1.33 4.05 -6.02
N TYR A 72 1.65 3.63 -7.23
CA TYR A 72 2.69 2.64 -7.45
C TYR A 72 3.46 2.96 -8.72
N ASP A 73 4.70 2.48 -8.76
CA ASP A 73 5.58 2.51 -9.92
C ASP A 73 6.48 1.26 -9.88
N PHE A 74 6.44 0.47 -10.95
CA PHE A 74 7.22 -0.77 -11.04
C PHE A 74 7.87 -0.97 -12.41
N ASP A 75 9.10 -1.48 -12.36
CA ASP A 75 9.79 -2.15 -13.45
C ASP A 75 9.77 -3.66 -13.20
N ILE A 76 9.30 -4.44 -14.17
CA ILE A 76 9.11 -5.89 -14.05
C ILE A 76 9.85 -6.60 -15.17
N GLU A 77 10.62 -7.64 -14.84
CA GLU A 77 11.23 -8.53 -15.82
C GLU A 77 10.65 -9.94 -15.70
N VAL A 78 10.14 -10.47 -16.82
CA VAL A 78 9.39 -11.74 -16.87
C VAL A 78 10.07 -12.71 -17.81
N GLU A 79 10.22 -13.96 -17.38
CA GLU A 79 10.55 -15.08 -18.25
C GLU A 79 9.29 -15.68 -18.85
N TRP A 80 9.34 -15.94 -20.16
CA TRP A 80 8.25 -16.56 -20.90
C TRP A 80 8.74 -17.81 -21.60
N ARG A 81 7.81 -18.75 -21.79
CA ARG A 81 8.01 -20.01 -22.54
C ARG A 81 6.89 -20.17 -23.56
N GLY A 82 7.29 -20.31 -24.82
CA GLY A 82 6.42 -20.58 -25.95
C GLY A 82 6.71 -21.97 -26.50
N GLN A 83 5.67 -22.77 -26.67
CA GLN A 83 5.78 -24.14 -27.19
C GLN A 83 4.75 -24.39 -28.30
N ASN A 84 5.12 -25.20 -29.28
CA ASN A 84 4.19 -25.84 -30.22
C ASN A 84 4.36 -27.37 -30.13
N GLU A 85 3.82 -28.13 -31.09
CA GLU A 85 3.91 -29.61 -31.07
C GLU A 85 5.34 -30.15 -31.18
N ASN A 86 6.27 -29.42 -31.79
CA ASN A 86 7.59 -29.92 -32.16
C ASN A 86 8.75 -29.18 -31.48
N ASP A 87 8.54 -27.91 -31.13
CA ASP A 87 9.56 -26.96 -30.72
C ASP A 87 9.13 -26.16 -29.49
N GLU A 88 10.15 -25.73 -28.75
CA GLU A 88 10.02 -24.87 -27.60
C GLU A 88 11.05 -23.74 -27.66
N VAL A 89 10.64 -22.57 -27.18
CA VAL A 89 11.51 -21.42 -27.02
C VAL A 89 11.19 -20.66 -25.75
N GLU A 90 12.24 -20.26 -25.05
CA GLU A 90 12.17 -19.41 -23.88
C GLU A 90 12.74 -18.03 -24.18
N GLY A 91 12.36 -17.05 -23.37
CA GLY A 91 12.86 -15.70 -23.49
C GLY A 91 12.46 -14.83 -22.32
N THR A 92 12.70 -13.52 -22.48
CA THR A 92 12.28 -12.53 -21.50
C THR A 92 11.57 -11.35 -22.15
N TYR A 93 10.75 -10.64 -21.39
CA TYR A 93 10.29 -9.29 -21.72
C TYR A 93 10.29 -8.43 -20.46
N LYS A 94 10.25 -7.12 -20.64
CA LYS A 94 10.17 -6.15 -19.55
C LYS A 94 8.89 -5.36 -19.65
N ILE A 95 8.29 -5.11 -18.50
CA ILE A 95 7.26 -4.08 -18.33
C ILE A 95 7.95 -2.91 -17.67
N LYS A 96 7.95 -1.76 -18.31
CA LYS A 96 8.57 -0.54 -17.79
C LYS A 96 7.53 0.51 -17.45
N ASP A 97 7.88 1.36 -16.50
CA ASP A 97 7.07 2.50 -16.06
C ASP A 97 5.63 2.08 -15.72
N PHE A 98 5.46 0.88 -15.14
CA PHE A 98 4.14 0.37 -14.77
C PHE A 98 3.62 1.14 -13.56
N ASN A 99 2.86 2.19 -13.85
CA ASN A 99 2.46 3.17 -12.85
C ASN A 99 0.93 3.29 -12.70
N SER A 100 0.52 3.85 -11.57
CA SER A 100 -0.90 4.02 -11.21
C SER A 100 -1.67 5.12 -11.96
N LEU A 101 -0.99 5.99 -12.71
CA LEU A 101 -1.60 7.16 -13.36
C LEU A 101 -2.09 6.83 -14.77
N ASP A 102 -1.23 6.21 -15.56
CA ASP A 102 -1.47 6.06 -16.99
C ASP A 102 -2.28 4.79 -17.30
N ASN A 103 -2.30 3.81 -16.38
CA ASN A 103 -2.92 2.48 -16.55
C ASN A 103 -2.55 1.80 -17.88
N ASP A 104 -1.51 2.29 -18.55
CA ASP A 104 -1.01 1.78 -19.81
C ASP A 104 0.18 0.88 -19.52
N ILE A 105 0.28 -0.17 -20.32
CA ILE A 105 1.27 -1.21 -20.17
C ILE A 105 1.91 -1.38 -21.54
N GLU A 106 3.21 -1.16 -21.57
CA GLU A 106 4.01 -1.44 -22.74
C GLU A 106 5.04 -2.51 -22.41
N LEU A 107 5.12 -3.52 -23.29
CA LEU A 107 6.10 -4.59 -23.18
C LEU A 107 7.30 -4.25 -24.06
N ILE A 108 8.45 -4.08 -23.43
CA ILE A 108 9.71 -3.75 -24.09
C ILE A 108 10.75 -4.85 -23.90
N HIS A 109 11.88 -4.73 -24.59
CA HIS A 109 13.01 -5.69 -24.50
C HIS A 109 12.61 -7.16 -24.65
N ILE A 110 11.71 -7.46 -25.60
CA ILE A 110 11.23 -8.82 -25.84
C ILE A 110 12.31 -9.64 -26.57
N ASN A 111 12.99 -10.50 -25.82
CA ASN A 111 14.11 -11.32 -26.27
C ASN A 111 13.76 -12.80 -26.22
N SER A 112 14.44 -13.60 -27.04
CA SER A 112 14.35 -15.07 -27.05
C SER A 112 15.75 -15.67 -26.94
N LYS A 113 15.90 -16.80 -26.22
CA LYS A 113 17.18 -17.51 -26.05
C LYS A 113 17.68 -18.09 -27.38
N SER A 114 16.77 -18.51 -28.25
CA SER A 114 17.05 -19.00 -29.60
C SER A 114 16.35 -18.14 -30.67
N LYS A 115 16.89 -18.13 -31.89
CA LYS A 115 16.29 -17.47 -33.06
C LYS A 115 15.71 -18.54 -33.98
N THR A 116 14.41 -18.73 -33.91
CA THR A 116 13.63 -19.71 -34.67
C THR A 116 12.33 -19.08 -35.16
N GLN A 117 11.63 -19.72 -36.11
CA GLN A 117 10.34 -19.22 -36.59
C GLN A 117 9.29 -19.16 -35.47
N ILE A 118 9.32 -20.10 -34.51
CA ILE A 118 8.46 -20.04 -33.32
C ILE A 118 8.83 -18.84 -32.44
N SER A 119 10.11 -18.50 -32.31
CA SER A 119 10.56 -17.34 -31.51
C SER A 119 10.00 -16.01 -32.00
N ASP A 120 9.93 -15.80 -33.32
CA ASP A 120 9.40 -14.57 -33.90
C ASP A 120 7.88 -14.49 -33.73
N LYS A 121 7.17 -15.62 -33.96
CA LYS A 121 5.74 -15.72 -33.68
C LYS A 121 5.42 -15.46 -32.20
N CYS A 122 6.22 -15.99 -31.28
CA CYS A 122 6.06 -15.73 -29.84
C CYS A 122 6.22 -14.25 -29.52
N LYS A 123 7.21 -13.55 -30.10
CA LYS A 123 7.39 -12.10 -29.91
C LYS A 123 6.17 -11.31 -30.39
N ASP A 124 5.58 -11.69 -31.52
CA ASP A 124 4.37 -11.03 -32.03
C ASP A 124 3.16 -11.29 -31.13
N LEU A 125 3.00 -12.53 -30.63
CA LEU A 125 1.96 -12.88 -29.65
C LEU A 125 2.14 -12.13 -28.32
N ILE A 126 3.38 -11.90 -27.89
CA ILE A 126 3.66 -11.11 -26.69
C ILE A 126 3.19 -9.66 -26.88
N LYS A 127 3.57 -9.03 -27.99
CA LYS A 127 3.22 -7.62 -28.26
C LYS A 127 1.70 -7.40 -28.36
N ARG A 128 0.96 -8.35 -28.92
CA ARG A 128 -0.47 -8.22 -29.18
C ARG A 128 -1.33 -8.83 -28.07
N ASP A 129 -1.23 -10.14 -27.91
CA ASP A 129 -2.19 -10.92 -27.12
C ASP A 129 -1.81 -10.97 -25.64
N MET A 130 -0.51 -11.12 -25.32
CA MET A 130 -0.04 -11.06 -23.92
C MET A 130 -0.23 -9.65 -23.35
N ASN A 131 0.16 -8.61 -24.10
CA ASN A 131 -0.02 -7.22 -23.65
C ASN A 131 -1.50 -6.92 -23.37
N ARG A 132 -2.41 -7.32 -24.26
CA ARG A 132 -3.85 -7.17 -24.05
C ARG A 132 -4.33 -7.87 -22.77
N LYS A 133 -3.95 -9.13 -22.56
CA LYS A 133 -4.33 -9.87 -21.34
C LYS A 133 -3.74 -9.27 -20.07
N LEU A 134 -2.52 -8.75 -20.11
CA LEU A 134 -1.92 -8.05 -18.98
C LEU A 134 -2.73 -6.79 -18.64
N LYS A 135 -3.06 -5.96 -19.63
CA LYS A 135 -3.92 -4.79 -19.45
C LYS A 135 -5.26 -5.16 -18.81
N GLU A 136 -5.94 -6.17 -19.35
CA GLU A 136 -7.20 -6.68 -18.79
C GLU A 136 -7.04 -7.15 -17.33
N SER A 137 -5.99 -7.92 -17.03
CA SER A 137 -5.73 -8.45 -15.68
C SER A 137 -5.43 -7.36 -14.64
N PHE A 138 -4.76 -6.27 -15.06
CA PHE A 138 -4.34 -5.19 -14.16
C PHE A 138 -5.38 -4.09 -13.97
N GLN A 139 -6.48 -4.06 -14.74
CA GLN A 139 -7.57 -3.09 -14.54
C GLN A 139 -8.13 -3.07 -13.10
N THR A 140 -8.09 -4.21 -12.41
CA THR A 140 -8.58 -4.34 -11.03
C THR A 140 -7.49 -4.19 -9.96
N LEU A 141 -6.22 -3.97 -10.35
CA LEU A 141 -5.08 -3.99 -9.43
C LEU A 141 -5.22 -2.95 -8.30
N ILE A 142 -5.61 -1.72 -8.64
CA ILE A 142 -5.82 -0.65 -7.65
C ILE A 142 -6.89 -1.05 -6.63
N GLN A 143 -7.96 -1.69 -7.09
CA GLN A 143 -9.06 -2.11 -6.22
C GLN A 143 -8.62 -3.26 -5.30
N GLU A 144 -7.89 -4.24 -5.83
CA GLU A 144 -7.40 -5.39 -5.08
C GLU A 144 -6.41 -4.98 -3.99
N ILE A 145 -5.42 -4.13 -4.31
CA ILE A 145 -4.48 -3.62 -3.29
C ILE A 145 -5.23 -2.77 -2.26
N GLY A 146 -6.16 -1.91 -2.70
CA GLY A 146 -6.93 -1.04 -1.79
C GLY A 146 -7.83 -1.80 -0.81
N GLN A 147 -8.23 -3.04 -1.12
CA GLN A 147 -9.04 -3.87 -0.21
C GLN A 147 -8.29 -4.22 1.08
N PHE A 148 -6.96 -4.31 1.07
CA PHE A 148 -6.16 -4.58 2.28
C PHE A 148 -6.19 -3.40 3.28
N GLU A 149 -6.41 -2.18 2.80
CA GLU A 149 -6.60 -1.02 3.66
C GLU A 149 -8.07 -0.83 4.07
N SER A 150 -9.01 -1.21 3.18
CA SER A 150 -10.46 -1.14 3.43
C SER A 150 -11.05 -2.37 4.13
N ASP A 151 -10.22 -3.28 4.64
CA ASP A 151 -10.67 -4.47 5.35
C ASP A 151 -11.55 -4.09 6.56
N PRO A 152 -12.81 -4.56 6.63
CA PRO A 152 -13.71 -4.27 7.75
C PRO A 152 -13.15 -4.64 9.12
N GLU A 153 -12.42 -5.75 9.25
CA GLU A 153 -11.87 -6.17 10.54
C GLU A 153 -10.77 -5.22 11.00
N LYS A 154 -9.89 -4.84 10.07
CA LYS A 154 -8.84 -3.84 10.30
C LYS A 154 -9.45 -2.49 10.70
N LEU A 155 -10.46 -2.02 9.96
CA LEU A 155 -11.14 -0.76 10.25
C LEU A 155 -11.83 -0.78 11.62
N LYS A 156 -12.45 -1.90 12.00
CA LYS A 156 -13.07 -2.06 13.32
C LYS A 156 -12.03 -2.02 14.44
N LYS A 157 -10.91 -2.72 14.27
CA LYS A 157 -9.79 -2.71 15.23
C LYS A 157 -9.19 -1.31 15.40
N ASP A 158 -9.03 -0.57 14.31
CA ASP A 158 -8.58 0.83 14.35
C ASP A 158 -9.57 1.73 15.08
N GLN A 159 -10.88 1.54 14.88
CA GLN A 159 -11.92 2.29 15.61
C GLN A 159 -11.90 1.99 17.11
N GLU A 160 -11.76 0.72 17.51
CA GLU A 160 -11.67 0.31 18.91
C GLU A 160 -10.41 0.89 19.57
N ALA A 161 -9.25 0.82 18.90
CA ALA A 161 -8.01 1.38 19.39
C ALA A 161 -8.08 2.91 19.56
N ARG A 162 -8.77 3.61 18.65
CA ARG A 162 -9.03 5.06 18.77
C ARG A 162 -9.90 5.39 19.98
N ARG A 163 -11.01 4.67 20.17
CA ARG A 163 -11.89 4.87 21.34
C ARG A 163 -11.14 4.68 22.65
N TYR A 164 -10.35 3.60 22.73
CA TYR A 164 -9.53 3.33 23.90
C TYR A 164 -8.50 4.45 24.14
N ALA A 165 -7.78 4.90 23.09
CA ALA A 165 -6.82 5.99 23.21
C ALA A 165 -7.47 7.31 23.64
N GLU A 166 -8.65 7.64 23.12
CA GLU A 166 -9.43 8.81 23.52
C GLU A 166 -9.83 8.76 25.01
N GLU A 167 -10.25 7.59 25.49
CA GLU A 167 -10.57 7.37 26.91
C GLU A 167 -9.34 7.54 27.80
N GLN A 168 -8.19 6.97 27.42
CA GLN A 168 -6.92 7.14 28.15
C GLN A 168 -6.47 8.61 28.19
N VAL A 169 -6.60 9.34 27.08
CA VAL A 169 -6.28 10.78 27.03
C VAL A 169 -7.21 11.58 27.93
N LYS A 170 -8.50 11.21 28.00
CA LYS A 170 -9.47 11.86 28.89
C LYS A 170 -9.11 11.64 30.36
N LEU A 171 -8.85 10.39 30.76
CA LEU A 171 -8.43 10.05 32.12
C LEU A 171 -7.14 10.77 32.52
N ALA A 172 -6.15 10.83 31.63
CA ALA A 172 -4.90 11.54 31.88
C ALA A 172 -5.11 13.05 32.06
N LYS A 173 -6.04 13.66 31.32
CA LYS A 173 -6.39 15.08 31.49
C LYS A 173 -7.08 15.35 32.83
N GLU A 174 -7.98 14.46 33.25
CA GLU A 174 -8.67 14.55 34.55
C GLU A 174 -7.67 14.45 35.70
N GLN A 175 -6.81 13.42 35.70
CA GLN A 175 -5.77 13.22 36.72
C GLN A 175 -4.78 14.40 36.79
N ASN A 176 -4.37 14.94 35.64
CA ASN A 176 -3.50 16.10 35.60
C ASN A 176 -4.21 17.38 36.09
N GLY A 177 -5.51 17.51 35.84
CA GLY A 177 -6.35 18.57 36.39
C GLY A 177 -6.41 18.52 37.92
N GLU A 178 -6.69 17.34 38.48
CA GLU A 178 -6.71 17.10 39.93
C GLU A 178 -5.34 17.38 40.58
N LEU A 179 -4.25 16.97 39.93
CA LEU A 179 -2.89 17.24 40.39
C LEU A 179 -2.60 18.75 40.44
N LYS A 180 -2.97 19.49 39.38
CA LYS A 180 -2.79 20.95 39.35
C LYS A 180 -3.57 21.65 40.46
N GLU A 181 -4.81 21.23 40.72
CA GLU A 181 -5.64 21.79 41.79
C GLU A 181 -5.00 21.53 43.17
N ARG A 182 -4.50 20.31 43.41
CA ARG A 182 -3.79 19.99 44.66
C ARG A 182 -2.56 20.88 44.87
N ILE A 183 -1.74 21.05 43.82
CA ILE A 183 -0.55 21.91 43.88
C ILE A 183 -0.95 23.36 44.21
N PHE A 184 -2.03 23.86 43.58
CA PHE A 184 -2.54 25.20 43.83
C PHE A 184 -3.01 25.39 45.28
N GLN A 185 -3.77 24.44 45.85
CA GLN A 185 -4.22 24.51 47.24
C GLN A 185 -3.05 24.45 48.23
N GLU A 186 -2.05 23.59 47.98
CA GLU A 186 -0.84 23.54 48.80
C GLU A 186 -0.05 24.85 48.76
N GLN A 187 0.08 25.48 47.59
CA GLN A 187 0.72 26.80 47.45
C GLN A 187 -0.06 27.88 48.21
N LYS A 188 -1.38 27.92 48.07
CA LYS A 188 -2.25 28.86 48.79
C LYS A 188 -2.13 28.72 50.30
N LEU A 189 -2.11 27.50 50.82
CA LEU A 189 -1.90 27.22 52.25
C LEU A 189 -0.51 27.67 52.73
N LYS A 190 0.53 27.45 51.93
CA LYS A 190 1.89 27.93 52.23
C LYS A 190 1.95 29.46 52.28
N GLU A 191 1.31 30.15 51.35
CA GLU A 191 1.23 31.63 51.37
C GLU A 191 0.50 32.15 52.59
N ILE A 192 -0.62 31.53 52.99
CA ILE A 192 -1.37 31.91 54.19
C ILE A 192 -0.48 31.75 55.44
N LYS A 193 0.22 30.61 55.57
CA LYS A 193 1.17 30.38 56.68
C LYS A 193 2.28 31.42 56.70
N MET A 194 2.94 31.67 55.56
CA MET A 194 4.00 32.68 55.48
C MET A 194 3.49 34.07 55.88
N LYS A 195 2.28 34.48 55.46
CA LYS A 195 1.69 35.76 55.87
C LYS A 195 1.40 35.83 57.37
N GLN A 196 0.93 34.73 57.97
CA GLN A 196 0.70 34.64 59.41
C GLN A 196 2.01 34.75 60.20
N GLU A 197 3.04 34.01 59.79
CA GLU A 197 4.38 34.07 60.39
C GLU A 197 4.97 35.49 60.28
N HIS A 198 4.88 36.12 59.11
CA HIS A 198 5.36 37.49 58.90
C HIS A 198 4.64 38.52 59.79
N THR A 199 3.34 38.32 60.04
CA THR A 199 2.54 39.21 60.89
C THR A 199 2.88 39.04 62.36
N GLN A 200 3.17 37.81 62.82
CA GLN A 200 3.59 37.53 64.19
C GLN A 200 4.98 38.05 64.52
N VAL A 201 5.91 38.06 63.56
CA VAL A 201 7.28 38.58 63.75
C VAL A 201 7.33 40.12 63.76
N ALA A 202 6.30 40.78 63.22
CA ALA A 202 6.22 42.24 63.13
C ALA A 202 5.51 42.91 64.33
N GLN A 203 4.99 42.13 65.29
CA GLN A 203 4.45 42.59 66.58
C GLN A 203 5.51 42.45 67.68
#